data_AF-A0A1T4VYJ9-F1
#
_entry.id   AF-A0A1T4VYJ9-F1
#
_cell.length_a   1.000
_cell.length_b   1.000
_cell.length_c   1.000
_cell.angle_alpha   90.00
_cell.angle_beta   90.00
_cell.angle_gamma   90.00
#
_symmetry.space_group_name_H-M   'P 1'
#
loop_
_entity.id
_entity.type
_entity.pdbx_description
1 polymer ?
#
loop_
_entity_poly.entity_id
_entity_poly.type
_entity_poly.pdbx_seq_one_letter_code
_entity_poly.pdbx_strand_id
1 'polypeptide(L)'
;MSSKLEELQAYLNSHLEGKFTSSVLAWGELSLEIPVRSWLDVCNFLRHDEQTQFEQLSDLCGVDYSTYGQAEWDTQASSTGFSRAVPAQAPDLFDFDQVKAQATASETATTKRFAVVIHLLSLKHNRRIRLRTFCEDHTYPVVPSIVRIWSSANWYEREAFDLVGIMFNYHPDLRRILTDYGFIGHPLRKDFPLAGQVEMRYDPLQRRVIYEPVSIVTQPSVPRVIRQDQPSIASQESSR
;
A
#
# COMPACT_ATOMS: atom_id res chain seq x y z
N MET A 1 -16.68 23.82 -0.36
CA MET A 1 -16.61 22.43 -0.85
C MET A 1 -16.68 21.40 0.27
N SER A 2 -16.22 21.69 1.51
CA SER A 2 -16.28 20.73 2.63
C SER A 2 -17.70 20.42 3.10
N SER A 3 -18.61 21.40 3.11
CA SER A 3 -19.99 21.22 3.62
C SER A 3 -20.76 20.05 2.99
N LYS A 4 -20.65 19.85 1.67
CA LYS A 4 -21.32 18.74 0.95
C LYS A 4 -20.76 17.37 1.33
N LEU A 5 -19.47 17.31 1.67
CA LEU A 5 -18.82 16.06 2.09
C LEU A 5 -19.10 15.77 3.57
N GLU A 6 -19.20 16.81 4.39
CA GLU A 6 -19.64 16.71 5.79
C GLU A 6 -21.10 16.20 5.87
N GLU A 7 -22.00 16.73 5.03
CA GLU A 7 -23.37 16.24 4.89
C GLU A 7 -23.41 14.76 4.47
N LEU A 8 -22.59 14.38 3.48
CA LEU A 8 -22.47 12.99 3.03
C LEU A 8 -21.92 12.09 4.15
N GLN A 9 -20.92 12.54 4.90
CA GLN A 9 -20.36 11.80 6.02
C GLN A 9 -21.41 11.59 7.10
N ALA A 10 -22.17 12.62 7.47
CA ALA A 10 -23.26 12.51 8.43
C ALA A 10 -24.36 11.54 7.96
N TYR A 11 -24.70 11.59 6.67
CA TYR A 11 -25.66 10.66 6.05
C TYR A 11 -25.17 9.21 6.14
N LEU A 12 -23.91 8.95 5.77
CA LEU A 12 -23.31 7.63 5.84
C LEU A 12 -23.21 7.12 7.28
N ASN A 13 -22.84 7.99 8.22
CA ASN A 13 -22.74 7.63 9.64
C ASN A 13 -24.10 7.20 10.22
N SER A 14 -25.20 7.81 9.79
CA SER A 14 -26.55 7.45 10.24
C SER A 14 -27.12 6.19 9.59
N HIS A 15 -26.83 5.94 8.31
CA HIS A 15 -27.40 4.80 7.58
C HIS A 15 -26.56 3.52 7.65
N LEU A 16 -25.25 3.64 7.89
CA LEU A 16 -24.31 2.53 7.95
C LEU A 16 -23.76 2.29 9.37
N GLU A 17 -24.56 2.60 10.39
CA GLU A 17 -24.17 2.44 11.79
C GLU A 17 -23.71 0.99 12.08
N GLY A 18 -22.50 0.86 12.63
CA GLY A 18 -21.88 -0.44 12.93
C GLY A 18 -21.27 -1.19 11.75
N LYS A 19 -21.34 -0.67 10.52
CA LYS A 19 -20.77 -1.33 9.32
C LYS A 19 -19.39 -0.84 8.92
N PHE A 20 -18.93 0.31 9.40
CA PHE A 20 -17.59 0.84 9.11
C PHE A 20 -16.82 1.11 10.41
N THR A 21 -15.49 1.04 10.35
CA THR A 21 -14.58 1.23 11.48
C THR A 21 -14.26 2.70 11.71
N SER A 22 -13.96 3.44 10.64
CA SER A 22 -13.60 4.85 10.72
C SER A 22 -14.10 5.62 9.50
N SER A 23 -14.48 6.89 9.69
CA SER A 23 -14.77 7.83 8.60
C SER A 23 -13.89 9.08 8.79
N VAL A 24 -13.00 9.32 7.84
CA VAL A 24 -12.01 10.40 7.91
C VAL A 24 -12.22 11.34 6.72
N LEU A 25 -12.45 12.61 7.03
CA LEU A 25 -12.51 13.69 6.06
C LEU A 25 -11.21 14.50 6.16
N ALA A 26 -10.37 14.40 5.13
CA ALA A 26 -9.09 15.09 5.09
C ALA A 26 -8.82 15.61 3.67
N TRP A 27 -8.26 16.82 3.56
CA TRP A 27 -7.88 17.45 2.29
C TRP A 27 -8.98 17.45 1.20
N GLY A 28 -10.26 17.51 1.60
CA GLY A 28 -11.38 17.52 0.68
C GLY A 28 -11.77 16.14 0.14
N GLU A 29 -11.35 15.06 0.80
CA GLU A 29 -11.69 13.69 0.45
C GLU A 29 -12.29 12.95 1.65
N LEU A 30 -13.34 12.17 1.38
CA LEU A 30 -13.95 11.29 2.36
C LEU A 30 -13.39 9.88 2.20
N SER A 31 -12.74 9.39 3.26
CA SER A 31 -12.23 8.02 3.34
C SER A 31 -13.01 7.22 4.37
N LEU A 32 -13.54 6.07 3.97
CA LEU A 32 -14.20 5.12 4.86
C LEU A 32 -13.33 3.87 5.02
N GLU A 33 -13.12 3.47 6.26
CA GLU A 33 -12.50 2.19 6.58
C GLU A 33 -13.58 1.17 6.94
N ILE A 34 -13.62 0.06 6.21
CA ILE A 34 -14.69 -0.94 6.30
C ILE A 34 -14.07 -2.31 6.59
N PRO A 35 -14.54 -3.05 7.61
CA PRO A 35 -14.09 -4.41 7.84
C PRO A 35 -14.59 -5.35 6.74
N VAL A 36 -13.83 -6.41 6.46
CA VAL A 36 -14.13 -7.36 5.36
C VAL A 36 -15.54 -7.95 5.47
N ARG A 37 -16.05 -8.14 6.69
CA ARG A 37 -17.37 -8.74 6.96
C ARG A 37 -18.54 -7.94 6.40
N SER A 38 -18.46 -6.60 6.41
CA SER A 38 -19.52 -5.70 5.92
C SER A 38 -19.22 -5.12 4.54
N TRP A 39 -18.11 -5.54 3.92
CA TRP A 39 -17.59 -4.98 2.68
C TRP A 39 -18.61 -4.98 1.53
N LEU A 40 -19.22 -6.14 1.25
CA LEU A 40 -20.20 -6.28 0.16
C LEU A 40 -21.48 -5.49 0.43
N ASP A 41 -21.93 -5.45 1.68
CA ASP A 41 -23.14 -4.71 2.06
C ASP A 41 -22.97 -3.21 1.84
N VAL A 42 -21.83 -2.66 2.26
CA VAL A 42 -21.52 -1.24 2.07
C VAL A 42 -21.35 -0.93 0.59
N CYS A 43 -20.66 -1.78 -0.17
CA CYS A 43 -20.51 -1.60 -1.61
C CYS A 43 -21.86 -1.61 -2.34
N ASN A 44 -22.76 -2.54 -1.99
CA ASN A 44 -24.11 -2.59 -2.56
C ASN A 44 -24.92 -1.34 -2.20
N PHE A 45 -24.85 -0.90 -0.94
CA PHE A 45 -25.53 0.31 -0.48
C PHE A 45 -25.06 1.53 -1.28
N LEU A 46 -23.74 1.75 -1.36
CA LEU A 46 -23.15 2.89 -2.08
C LEU A 46 -23.49 2.91 -3.57
N ARG A 47 -23.70 1.74 -4.18
CA ARG A 47 -24.07 1.64 -5.59
C ARG A 47 -25.54 1.98 -5.84
N HIS A 48 -26.44 1.52 -4.96
CA HIS A 48 -27.88 1.48 -5.24
C HIS A 48 -28.72 2.52 -4.49
N ASP A 49 -28.20 3.09 -3.41
CA ASP A 49 -28.91 4.14 -2.67
C ASP A 49 -28.99 5.45 -3.48
N GLU A 50 -30.12 6.16 -3.37
CA GLU A 50 -30.45 7.35 -4.18
C GLU A 50 -29.56 8.56 -3.86
N GLN A 51 -29.11 8.69 -2.62
CA GLN A 51 -28.26 9.82 -2.21
C GLN A 51 -26.79 9.59 -2.55
N THR A 52 -26.35 8.34 -2.60
CA THR A 52 -24.93 8.00 -2.79
C THR A 52 -24.58 7.64 -4.24
N GLN A 53 -25.45 6.93 -4.97
CA GLN A 53 -25.35 6.60 -6.41
C GLN A 53 -23.93 6.61 -6.99
N PHE A 54 -23.05 5.76 -6.44
CA PHE A 54 -21.68 5.61 -6.91
C PHE A 54 -21.61 4.67 -8.11
N GLU A 55 -21.94 5.20 -9.28
CA GLU A 55 -22.06 4.46 -10.53
C GLU A 55 -20.70 4.02 -11.11
N GLN A 56 -19.66 4.85 -10.95
CA GLN A 56 -18.37 4.59 -11.56
C GLN A 56 -17.35 4.16 -10.50
N LEU A 57 -16.74 3.00 -10.71
CA LEU A 57 -15.50 2.61 -10.03
C LEU A 57 -14.33 3.11 -10.87
N SER A 58 -13.58 4.03 -10.27
CA SER A 58 -12.44 4.68 -10.92
C SER A 58 -11.18 3.82 -10.85
N ASP A 59 -10.92 3.22 -9.69
CA ASP A 59 -9.72 2.43 -9.44
C ASP A 59 -9.92 1.50 -8.23
N LEU A 60 -9.22 0.36 -8.24
CA LEU A 60 -9.06 -0.55 -7.11
C LEU A 60 -7.59 -0.97 -7.05
N CYS A 61 -6.96 -0.71 -5.90
CA CYS A 61 -5.56 -1.03 -5.68
C CYS A 61 -5.35 -1.81 -4.37
N GLY A 62 -4.41 -2.76 -4.42
CA GLY A 62 -3.88 -3.41 -3.24
C GLY A 62 -2.72 -2.60 -2.65
N VAL A 63 -2.68 -2.48 -1.34
CA VAL A 63 -1.63 -1.75 -0.61
C VAL A 63 -1.03 -2.66 0.46
N ASP A 64 0.30 -2.73 0.50
CA ASP A 64 1.07 -3.40 1.54
C ASP A 64 1.58 -2.36 2.56
N TYR A 65 1.10 -2.46 3.79
CA TYR A 65 1.41 -1.60 4.93
C TYR A 65 2.56 -2.13 5.80
N SER A 66 3.27 -3.20 5.40
CA SER A 66 4.31 -3.83 6.25
C SER A 66 5.37 -2.85 6.78
N THR A 67 5.80 -1.88 5.98
CA THR A 67 6.80 -0.85 6.36
C THR A 67 6.15 0.52 6.59
N TYR A 68 4.84 0.59 6.80
CA TYR A 68 4.15 1.87 6.92
C TYR A 68 4.61 2.62 8.18
N GLY A 69 5.01 3.88 8.00
CA GLY A 69 5.54 4.72 9.07
C GLY A 69 7.01 4.45 9.43
N GLN A 70 7.64 3.43 8.84
CA GLN A 70 9.06 3.16 8.98
C GLN A 70 9.82 3.89 7.86
N ALA A 71 10.65 4.86 8.23
CA ALA A 71 11.60 5.45 7.31
C ALA A 71 12.94 4.71 7.46
N GLU A 72 13.52 4.24 6.35
CA GLU A 72 14.89 3.66 6.35
C GLU A 72 15.95 4.69 6.75
N TRP A 73 15.64 5.99 6.60
CA TRP A 73 16.50 7.09 6.97
C TRP A 73 15.75 8.06 7.88
N ASP A 74 16.21 8.17 9.13
CA ASP A 74 15.84 9.29 9.97
C ASP A 74 16.71 10.51 9.60
N THR A 75 16.09 11.55 9.06
CA THR A 75 16.76 12.81 8.73
C THR A 75 16.97 13.71 9.94
N GLN A 76 16.40 13.38 11.11
CA GLN A 76 16.65 14.09 12.36
C GLN A 76 17.82 13.45 13.12
N ALA A 77 19.03 13.62 12.58
CA ALA A 77 20.23 13.18 13.29
C ALA A 77 20.46 14.05 14.54
N SER A 78 20.51 13.43 15.72
CA SER A 78 21.11 14.03 16.92
C SER A 78 22.58 14.38 16.66
N SER A 79 23.10 15.41 17.31
CA SER A 79 24.48 15.92 17.15
C SER A 79 25.60 14.92 17.46
N THR A 80 25.26 13.73 17.96
CA THR A 80 26.20 12.69 18.38
C THR A 80 25.94 11.38 17.64
N GLY A 81 26.71 11.16 16.58
CA GLY A 81 26.91 9.82 16.01
C GLY A 81 25.98 9.40 14.88
N PHE A 82 26.59 8.79 13.86
CA PHE A 82 25.96 8.22 12.67
C PHE A 82 26.17 6.71 12.74
N SER A 83 25.23 5.95 13.32
CA SER A 83 25.32 4.49 13.31
C SER A 83 24.53 3.93 12.13
N ARG A 84 25.28 3.50 11.11
CA ARG A 84 24.81 2.66 10.01
C ARG A 84 24.86 1.19 10.49
N ALA A 85 23.93 0.77 11.32
CA ALA A 85 23.77 -0.66 11.61
C ALA A 85 22.85 -1.29 10.56
N VAL A 86 23.32 -2.35 9.90
CA VAL A 86 22.40 -3.30 9.27
C VAL A 86 21.63 -3.93 10.42
N PRO A 87 20.29 -3.84 10.48
CA PRO A 87 19.55 -4.58 11.50
C PRO A 87 19.88 -6.06 11.29
N ALA A 88 20.57 -6.66 12.26
CA ALA A 88 20.88 -8.06 12.22
C ALA A 88 19.56 -8.84 12.20
N GLN A 89 19.38 -9.69 11.18
CA GLN A 89 18.18 -10.51 11.04
C GLN A 89 18.09 -11.60 12.14
N ALA A 90 19.18 -11.82 12.88
CA ALA A 90 19.23 -12.68 14.05
C ALA A 90 19.23 -11.83 15.32
N PRO A 91 18.45 -12.19 16.36
CA PRO A 91 18.51 -11.51 17.65
C PRO A 91 19.91 -11.68 18.23
N ASP A 92 20.58 -10.57 18.50
CA ASP A 92 21.87 -10.58 19.15
C ASP A 92 21.66 -11.05 20.60
N LEU A 93 22.17 -12.23 20.95
CA LEU A 93 21.98 -12.86 22.26
C LEU A 93 22.61 -12.06 23.42
N PHE A 94 23.39 -11.02 23.10
CA PHE A 94 24.10 -10.18 24.06
C PHE A 94 23.61 -8.72 24.10
N ASP A 95 22.59 -8.35 23.31
CA ASP A 95 22.01 -7.00 23.33
C ASP A 95 20.82 -6.91 24.29
N PHE A 96 21.12 -6.52 25.54
CA PHE A 96 20.14 -6.42 26.62
C PHE A 96 19.15 -5.23 26.45
N ASP A 97 19.40 -4.28 25.54
CA ASP A 97 18.52 -3.13 25.28
C ASP A 97 17.46 -3.44 24.20
N GLN A 98 17.73 -4.38 23.27
CA GLN A 98 16.74 -4.85 22.28
C GLN A 98 15.49 -5.45 22.94
N VAL A 99 15.65 -6.09 24.10
CA VAL A 99 14.52 -6.68 24.86
C VAL A 99 13.54 -5.62 25.35
N LYS A 100 14.01 -4.39 25.64
CA LYS A 100 13.14 -3.26 25.98
C LYS A 100 12.49 -2.62 24.76
N ALA A 101 13.21 -2.48 23.65
CA ALA A 101 12.68 -1.92 22.42
C ALA A 101 11.64 -2.84 21.75
N GLN A 102 11.82 -4.16 21.83
CA GLN A 102 10.83 -5.12 21.35
C GLN A 102 9.57 -5.15 22.24
N ALA A 103 9.71 -4.91 23.54
CA ALA A 103 8.58 -4.82 24.46
C ALA A 103 7.76 -3.51 24.29
N THR A 104 8.38 -2.40 23.90
CA THR A 104 7.68 -1.12 23.65
C THR A 104 7.28 -0.89 22.19
N ALA A 105 7.91 -1.55 21.20
CA ALA A 105 7.49 -1.50 19.79
C ALA A 105 6.25 -2.37 19.49
N SER A 106 5.85 -3.22 20.44
CA SER A 106 4.69 -4.10 20.31
C SER A 106 3.34 -3.38 20.45
N GLU A 107 3.30 -2.06 20.73
CA GLU A 107 2.06 -1.36 21.11
C GLU A 107 1.58 -0.24 20.14
N THR A 108 2.17 -0.09 18.95
CA THR A 108 1.60 0.80 17.90
C THR A 108 1.77 0.25 16.48
N ALA A 109 1.83 -1.07 16.32
CA ALA A 109 1.91 -1.70 15.00
C ALA A 109 0.51 -2.00 14.48
N THR A 110 0.13 -1.33 13.38
CA THR A 110 -1.07 -1.63 12.60
C THR A 110 -1.09 -3.12 12.25
N THR A 111 -1.94 -3.89 12.94
CA THR A 111 -1.99 -5.37 12.90
C THR A 111 -2.46 -5.92 11.54
N LYS A 112 -2.60 -5.10 10.50
CA LYS A 112 -3.15 -5.52 9.21
C LYS A 112 -2.24 -5.05 8.08
N ARG A 113 -1.58 -6.03 7.45
CA ARG A 113 -0.57 -5.80 6.41
C ARG A 113 -1.18 -5.37 5.09
N PHE A 114 -2.20 -6.08 4.62
CA PHE A 114 -2.78 -5.83 3.30
C PHE A 114 -4.07 -5.04 3.41
N ALA A 115 -4.20 -4.02 2.57
CA ALA A 115 -5.46 -3.32 2.38
C ALA A 115 -5.84 -3.27 0.91
N VAL A 116 -7.14 -3.28 0.64
CA VAL A 116 -7.70 -2.95 -0.67
C VAL A 116 -8.30 -1.55 -0.56
N VAL A 117 -7.89 -0.66 -1.46
CA VAL A 117 -8.40 0.71 -1.56
C VAL A 117 -9.19 0.82 -2.85
N ILE A 118 -10.36 1.45 -2.78
CA ILE A 118 -11.23 1.70 -3.93
C ILE A 118 -11.54 3.18 -4.03
N HIS A 119 -11.52 3.68 -5.26
CA HIS A 119 -11.97 5.01 -5.62
C HIS A 119 -13.30 4.93 -6.37
N LEU A 120 -14.33 5.53 -5.80
CA LEU A 120 -15.66 5.60 -6.39
C LEU A 120 -16.01 7.04 -6.75
N LEU A 121 -16.74 7.20 -7.86
CA LEU A 121 -17.24 8.47 -8.37
C LEU A 121 -18.76 8.35 -8.60
N SER A 122 -19.50 9.29 -8.00
CA SER A 122 -20.91 9.50 -8.31
C SER A 122 -21.02 10.57 -9.39
N LEU A 123 -21.56 10.21 -10.55
CA LEU A 123 -21.70 11.13 -11.68
C LEU A 123 -22.82 12.16 -11.46
N LYS A 124 -23.93 11.75 -10.85
CA LYS A 124 -25.09 12.62 -10.59
C LYS A 124 -24.79 13.69 -9.55
N HIS A 125 -24.13 13.31 -8.47
CA HIS A 125 -23.79 14.23 -7.38
C HIS A 125 -22.41 14.88 -7.55
N ASN A 126 -21.60 14.39 -8.51
CA ASN A 126 -20.21 14.77 -8.74
C ASN A 126 -19.35 14.72 -7.45
N ARG A 127 -19.45 13.61 -6.72
CA ARG A 127 -18.75 13.37 -5.45
C ARG A 127 -17.85 12.15 -5.56
N ARG A 128 -16.70 12.19 -4.90
CA ARG A 128 -15.75 11.08 -4.81
C ARG A 128 -15.66 10.56 -3.39
N ILE A 129 -15.53 9.26 -3.25
CA ILE A 129 -15.29 8.61 -1.96
C ILE A 129 -14.18 7.57 -2.12
N ARG A 130 -13.37 7.43 -1.08
CA ARG A 130 -12.34 6.41 -0.97
C ARG A 130 -12.82 5.37 0.04
N LEU A 131 -12.85 4.12 -0.36
CA LEU A 131 -13.09 3.01 0.55
C LEU A 131 -11.78 2.30 0.81
N ARG A 132 -11.54 1.88 2.05
CA ARG A 132 -10.38 1.10 2.44
C ARG A 132 -10.89 -0.10 3.24
N THR A 133 -10.45 -1.29 2.88
CA THR A 133 -10.71 -2.49 3.67
C THR A 133 -9.39 -3.18 3.95
N PHE A 134 -9.20 -3.58 5.21
CA PHE A 134 -8.01 -4.29 5.64
C PHE A 134 -8.30 -5.78 5.76
N CYS A 135 -7.40 -6.60 5.21
CA CYS A 135 -7.47 -8.06 5.35
C CYS A 135 -7.17 -8.46 6.81
N GLU A 136 -7.87 -9.47 7.32
CA GLU A 136 -7.62 -10.01 8.66
C GLU A 136 -6.33 -10.86 8.68
N ASP A 137 -6.07 -11.63 7.61
CA ASP A 137 -4.94 -12.55 7.52
C ASP A 137 -3.71 -11.97 6.82
N HIS A 138 -2.53 -12.25 7.37
CA HIS A 138 -1.24 -11.83 6.82
C HIS A 138 -0.68 -12.77 5.75
N THR A 139 -0.85 -14.08 5.91
CA THR A 139 -0.26 -15.06 4.99
C THR A 139 -1.10 -15.23 3.74
N TYR A 140 -2.42 -15.24 3.91
CA TYR A 140 -3.41 -15.44 2.85
C TYR A 140 -4.48 -14.34 2.93
N PRO A 141 -4.21 -13.13 2.41
CA PRO A 141 -5.20 -12.06 2.40
C PRO A 141 -6.36 -12.38 1.46
N VAL A 142 -7.57 -12.46 1.99
CA VAL A 142 -8.79 -12.78 1.25
C VAL A 142 -9.82 -11.67 1.41
N VAL A 143 -10.38 -11.20 0.29
CA VAL A 143 -11.43 -10.18 0.24
C VAL A 143 -12.55 -10.64 -0.70
N PRO A 144 -13.84 -10.33 -0.44
CA PRO A 144 -14.90 -10.61 -1.41
C PRO A 144 -14.78 -9.74 -2.68
N SER A 145 -14.95 -10.35 -3.85
CA SER A 145 -15.01 -9.67 -5.15
C SER A 145 -16.23 -8.76 -5.26
N ILE A 146 -16.05 -7.61 -5.90
CA ILE A 146 -17.08 -6.61 -6.18
C ILE A 146 -17.46 -6.55 -7.67
N VAL A 147 -16.96 -7.47 -8.50
CA VAL A 147 -17.23 -7.54 -9.95
C VAL A 147 -18.72 -7.56 -10.29
N ARG A 148 -19.53 -8.18 -9.44
CA ARG A 148 -21.00 -8.22 -9.62
C ARG A 148 -21.65 -6.84 -9.46
N ILE A 149 -21.05 -5.94 -8.70
CA ILE A 149 -21.55 -4.57 -8.43
C ILE A 149 -20.98 -3.61 -9.48
N TRP A 150 -19.68 -3.67 -9.74
CA TRP A 150 -18.99 -2.90 -10.77
C TRP A 150 -18.24 -3.84 -11.72
N SER A 151 -18.70 -3.94 -12.97
CA SER A 151 -18.08 -4.81 -13.98
C SER A 151 -16.63 -4.41 -14.31
N SER A 152 -16.27 -3.14 -14.12
CA SER A 152 -14.90 -2.64 -14.30
C SER A 152 -13.91 -3.24 -13.30
N ALA A 153 -14.36 -3.70 -12.14
CA ALA A 153 -13.50 -4.23 -11.09
C ALA A 153 -12.74 -5.50 -11.49
N ASN A 154 -13.18 -6.23 -12.53
CA ASN A 154 -12.57 -7.49 -12.95
C ASN A 154 -11.06 -7.35 -13.23
N TRP A 155 -10.68 -6.32 -13.99
CA TRP A 155 -9.27 -6.09 -14.33
C TRP A 155 -8.45 -5.63 -13.12
N TYR A 156 -9.01 -4.75 -12.29
CA TYR A 156 -8.34 -4.25 -11.10
C TYR A 156 -8.14 -5.33 -10.02
N GLU A 157 -9.13 -6.20 -9.82
CA GLU A 157 -8.99 -7.33 -8.88
C GLU A 157 -7.91 -8.31 -9.34
N ARG A 158 -7.80 -8.55 -10.65
CA ARG A 158 -6.71 -9.35 -11.23
C ARG A 158 -5.35 -8.68 -11.08
N GLU A 159 -5.27 -7.36 -11.25
CA GLU A 159 -4.06 -6.59 -11.02
C GLU A 159 -3.61 -6.64 -9.56
N ALA A 160 -4.53 -6.42 -8.61
CA ALA A 160 -4.24 -6.51 -7.18
C ALA A 160 -3.81 -7.94 -6.76
N PHE A 161 -4.40 -8.97 -7.38
CA PHE A 161 -3.96 -10.35 -7.20
C PHE A 161 -2.54 -10.57 -7.76
N ASP A 162 -2.22 -10.06 -8.94
CA ASP A 162 -0.92 -10.27 -9.57
C ASP A 162 0.20 -9.53 -8.84
N LEU A 163 -0.02 -8.24 -8.53
CA LEU A 163 1.02 -7.38 -7.99
C LEU A 163 1.23 -7.50 -6.48
N VAL A 164 0.15 -7.71 -5.71
CA VAL A 164 0.18 -7.75 -4.23
C VAL A 164 -0.14 -9.14 -3.69
N GLY A 165 -0.88 -9.96 -4.44
CA GLY A 165 -1.28 -11.31 -4.01
C GLY A 165 -2.49 -11.33 -3.09
N ILE A 166 -3.41 -10.39 -3.26
CA ILE A 166 -4.70 -10.39 -2.56
C ILE A 166 -5.67 -11.30 -3.32
N MET A 167 -6.28 -12.25 -2.62
CA MET A 167 -7.22 -13.20 -3.19
C MET A 167 -8.65 -12.64 -3.15
N PHE A 168 -9.35 -12.69 -4.28
CA PHE A 168 -10.73 -12.26 -4.37
C PHE A 168 -11.69 -13.45 -4.45
N ASN A 169 -12.50 -13.64 -3.41
CA ASN A 169 -13.54 -14.68 -3.40
C ASN A 169 -14.66 -14.31 -4.38
N TYR A 170 -15.21 -15.31 -5.07
CA TYR A 170 -16.31 -15.16 -6.04
C TYR A 170 -15.96 -14.43 -7.34
N HIS A 171 -14.66 -14.22 -7.63
CA HIS A 171 -14.21 -13.69 -8.92
C HIS A 171 -14.36 -14.74 -10.05
N PRO A 172 -14.83 -14.37 -11.26
CA PRO A 172 -15.05 -15.33 -12.35
C PRO A 172 -13.77 -15.94 -12.94
N ASP A 173 -12.69 -15.15 -13.08
CA ASP A 173 -11.41 -15.60 -13.67
C ASP A 173 -10.22 -14.90 -13.01
N LEU A 174 -9.82 -15.38 -11.82
CA LEU A 174 -8.69 -14.79 -11.09
C LEU A 174 -7.38 -15.40 -11.59
N ARG A 175 -6.69 -14.66 -12.47
CA ARG A 175 -5.37 -15.02 -13.00
C ARG A 175 -4.51 -13.78 -13.21
N ARG A 176 -3.20 -14.01 -13.26
CA ARG A 176 -2.18 -12.98 -13.53
C ARG A 176 -2.41 -12.27 -14.86
N ILE A 177 -1.89 -11.06 -14.98
CA ILE A 177 -2.14 -10.20 -16.13
C ILE A 177 -0.97 -9.29 -16.53
N LEU A 178 -0.19 -8.82 -15.56
CA LEU A 178 0.97 -7.96 -15.78
C LEU A 178 2.28 -8.74 -15.72
N THR A 179 2.37 -9.74 -14.84
CA THR A 179 3.58 -10.55 -14.70
C THR A 179 3.66 -11.65 -15.76
N ASP A 180 4.89 -12.11 -16.01
CA ASP A 180 5.14 -13.21 -16.91
C ASP A 180 4.52 -14.53 -16.40
N TYR A 181 4.22 -15.44 -17.32
CA TYR A 181 3.51 -16.69 -17.03
C TYR A 181 4.21 -17.54 -15.97
N GLY A 182 5.55 -17.57 -15.98
CA GLY A 182 6.37 -18.33 -15.04
C GLY A 182 6.82 -17.56 -13.79
N PHE A 183 6.33 -16.33 -13.58
CA PHE A 183 6.81 -15.47 -12.50
C PHE A 183 6.53 -16.08 -11.11
N ILE A 184 7.42 -15.91 -10.14
CA ILE A 184 7.22 -16.44 -8.78
C ILE A 184 7.24 -15.25 -7.82
N GLY A 185 6.16 -15.11 -7.07
CA GLY A 185 5.96 -14.00 -6.13
C GLY A 185 5.09 -12.87 -6.68
N HIS A 186 5.09 -11.75 -5.94
CA HIS A 186 4.24 -10.59 -6.16
C HIS A 186 5.10 -9.32 -6.09
N PRO A 187 5.31 -8.61 -7.22
CA PRO A 187 6.33 -7.55 -7.31
C PRO A 187 6.16 -6.37 -6.35
N LEU A 188 4.92 -6.00 -6.01
CA LEU A 188 4.64 -4.82 -5.18
C LEU A 188 4.61 -5.11 -3.68
N ARG A 189 4.88 -6.35 -3.25
CA ARG A 189 5.13 -6.64 -1.83
C ARG A 189 6.43 -5.98 -1.39
N LYS A 190 6.45 -5.37 -0.21
CA LYS A 190 7.64 -4.68 0.30
C LYS A 190 8.81 -5.63 0.58
N ASP A 191 8.53 -6.91 0.76
CA ASP A 191 9.55 -7.94 0.98
C ASP A 191 10.21 -8.39 -0.34
N PHE A 192 9.65 -8.01 -1.50
CA PHE A 192 10.14 -8.44 -2.80
C PHE A 192 11.31 -7.56 -3.28
N PRO A 193 12.44 -8.14 -3.72
CA PRO A 193 13.60 -7.37 -4.16
C PRO A 193 13.28 -6.59 -5.45
N LEU A 194 13.76 -5.35 -5.54
CA LEU A 194 13.49 -4.47 -6.68
C LEU A 194 13.96 -5.05 -8.03
N ALA A 195 15.12 -5.73 -8.02
CA ALA A 195 15.66 -6.37 -9.22
C ALA A 195 14.96 -7.69 -9.59
N GLY A 196 14.10 -8.21 -8.71
CA GLY A 196 13.52 -9.53 -8.84
C GLY A 196 14.51 -10.65 -8.50
N GLN A 197 14.09 -11.88 -8.77
CA GLN A 197 14.87 -13.09 -8.49
C GLN A 197 15.51 -13.68 -9.76
N VAL A 198 14.92 -13.39 -10.92
CA VAL A 198 15.25 -14.03 -12.19
C VAL A 198 15.40 -12.97 -13.29
N GLU A 199 16.42 -13.12 -14.11
CA GLU A 199 16.68 -12.37 -15.34
C GLU A 199 16.51 -13.26 -16.58
N MET A 200 16.14 -12.66 -17.71
CA MET A 200 15.99 -13.36 -18.99
C MET A 200 17.21 -13.13 -19.87
N ARG A 201 17.78 -14.20 -20.42
CA ARG A 201 18.89 -14.14 -21.38
C ARG A 201 18.63 -15.04 -22.58
N TYR A 202 19.03 -14.60 -23.78
CA TYR A 202 18.99 -15.45 -24.96
C TYR A 202 20.21 -16.37 -25.00
N ASP A 203 19.99 -17.68 -25.11
CA ASP A 203 21.06 -18.66 -25.32
C ASP A 203 21.15 -19.05 -26.81
N PRO A 204 22.23 -18.69 -27.53
CA PRO A 204 22.39 -19.02 -28.94
C PRO A 204 22.53 -20.52 -29.22
N LEU A 205 22.98 -21.32 -28.25
CA LEU A 205 23.14 -22.77 -28.43
C LEU A 205 21.78 -23.47 -28.43
N GLN A 206 20.93 -23.13 -27.47
CA GLN A 206 19.58 -23.68 -27.34
C GLN A 206 18.54 -22.96 -28.21
N ARG A 207 18.91 -21.80 -28.79
CA ARG A 207 18.04 -20.93 -29.60
C ARG A 207 16.73 -20.56 -28.89
N ARG A 208 16.81 -20.31 -27.58
CA ARG A 208 15.65 -19.93 -26.74
C ARG A 208 16.06 -18.92 -25.67
N VAL A 209 15.05 -18.23 -25.13
CA VAL A 209 15.20 -17.39 -23.93
C VAL A 209 15.18 -18.30 -22.71
N ILE A 210 16.18 -18.16 -21.84
CA ILE A 210 16.31 -18.87 -20.58
C ILE A 210 16.19 -17.90 -19.39
N TYR A 211 15.80 -18.47 -18.26
CA TYR A 211 15.63 -17.78 -16.98
C TYR A 211 16.83 -18.12 -16.09
N GLU A 212 17.63 -17.12 -15.74
CA GLU A 212 18.81 -17.26 -14.87
C GLU A 212 18.63 -16.40 -13.61
N PRO A 213 19.25 -16.71 -12.46
CA PRO A 213 19.20 -15.84 -11.29
C PRO A 213 19.82 -14.48 -11.57
N VAL A 214 19.24 -13.42 -11.01
CA VAL A 214 19.71 -12.04 -11.22
C VAL A 214 21.16 -11.87 -10.74
N SER A 215 22.00 -11.32 -11.61
CA SER A 215 23.41 -11.03 -11.32
C SER A 215 23.64 -9.61 -10.80
N ILE A 216 22.65 -8.74 -10.92
CA ILE A 216 22.73 -7.31 -10.59
C ILE A 216 22.65 -7.09 -9.08
N VAL A 217 23.65 -6.40 -8.52
CA VAL A 217 23.65 -5.97 -7.12
C VAL A 217 22.98 -4.60 -7.02
N THR A 218 21.87 -4.50 -6.29
CA THR A 218 21.20 -3.22 -6.02
C THR A 218 22.05 -2.36 -5.09
N GLN A 219 22.50 -1.20 -5.57
CA GLN A 219 23.15 -0.20 -4.73
C GLN A 219 22.06 0.58 -3.96
N PRO A 220 22.17 0.72 -2.62
CA PRO A 220 21.21 1.50 -1.86
C PRO A 220 21.28 2.98 -2.27
N SER A 221 20.13 3.61 -2.49
CA SER A 221 20.08 5.06 -2.72
C SER A 221 20.45 5.79 -1.43
N VAL A 222 21.65 6.35 -1.36
CA VAL A 222 22.05 7.18 -0.22
C VAL A 222 21.30 8.51 -0.31
N PRO A 223 20.46 8.89 0.66
CA PRO A 223 19.83 10.20 0.64
C PRO A 223 20.89 11.28 0.80
N ARG A 224 20.69 12.39 0.09
CA ARG A 224 21.53 13.58 0.27
C ARG A 224 21.25 14.15 1.65
N VAL A 225 22.20 14.01 2.58
CA VAL A 225 22.14 14.67 3.89
C VAL A 225 22.28 16.18 3.66
N ILE A 226 21.19 16.93 3.85
CA ILE A 226 21.20 18.39 3.83
C ILE A 226 21.58 18.83 5.25
N ARG A 227 22.85 19.24 5.44
CA ARG A 227 23.29 19.89 6.68
C ARG A 227 22.82 21.34 6.66
N GLN A 228 22.06 21.76 7.67
CA GLN A 228 21.55 23.13 7.75
C GLN A 228 22.64 24.17 8.13
N ASP A 229 23.81 23.72 8.62
CA ASP A 229 24.83 24.58 9.22
C ASP A 229 26.13 24.76 8.40
N GLN A 230 26.14 24.56 7.08
CA GLN A 230 27.30 24.98 6.27
C GLN A 230 27.11 26.42 5.77
N PRO A 231 27.86 27.42 6.28
CA PRO A 231 27.91 28.72 5.63
C PRO A 231 28.45 28.54 4.21
N SER A 232 27.68 29.01 3.22
CA SER A 232 28.08 29.04 1.83
C SER A 232 29.43 29.76 1.70
N ILE A 233 30.43 29.09 1.11
CA ILE A 233 31.80 29.60 0.89
C ILE A 233 31.85 30.83 -0.07
N ALA A 234 30.70 31.35 -0.51
CA ALA A 234 30.57 32.38 -1.54
C ALA A 234 30.88 33.83 -1.10
N SER A 235 31.43 34.09 0.09
CA SER A 235 31.64 35.46 0.61
C SER A 235 33.09 35.83 0.95
N GLN A 236 34.10 35.08 0.51
CA GLN A 236 35.52 35.39 0.78
C GLN A 236 36.33 35.97 -0.40
N GLU A 237 35.74 36.27 -1.56
CA GLU A 237 36.49 36.81 -2.71
C GLU A 237 36.36 38.33 -2.96
N SER A 238 35.71 39.11 -2.08
CA SER A 238 35.56 40.57 -2.28
C SER A 238 36.38 41.46 -1.33
N SER A 239 37.61 41.06 -0.99
CA SER A 239 38.55 41.94 -0.29
C SER A 239 40.00 41.57 -0.55
N ARG A 240 40.47 41.88 -1.77
CA ARG A 240 41.86 42.24 -2.06
C ARG A 240 41.89 43.35 -3.10
#